data_AF-A0A4Q3DM18-F1
#
_entry.id   AF-A0A4Q3DM18-F1
#
_cell.length_a   1.000
_cell.length_b   1.000
_cell.length_c   1.000
_cell.angle_alpha   90.00
_cell.angle_beta   90.00
_cell.angle_gamma   90.00
#
_symmetry.space_group_name_H-M   'P 1'
#
loop_
_entity.id
_entity.type
_entity.pdbx_description
1 polymer ?
#
loop_
_entity_poly.entity_id
_entity_poly.type
_entity_poly.pdbx_seq_one_letter_code
_entity_poly.pdbx_strand_id
1 'polypeptide(L)' 'PNKTNGLEKNSAILVDQIRAIDNLKMITHLGSLEEKYHDQLKDAIIKVLDLS' A
#
# COMPACT_ATOMS: atom_id res chain seq x y z
N PRO A 1 -3.36 3.65 7.92
CA PRO A 1 -4.10 2.37 7.81
C PRO A 1 -4.41 1.81 9.20
N ASN A 2 -5.62 1.28 9.49
CA ASN A 2 -6.01 0.82 10.84
C ASN A 2 -6.84 -0.49 10.79
N LYS A 3 -7.50 -0.88 11.90
CA LYS A 3 -8.36 -2.09 11.95
C LYS A 3 -9.36 -2.26 10.80
N THR A 4 -9.87 -1.19 10.18
CA THR A 4 -10.82 -1.26 9.06
C THR A 4 -10.24 -1.89 7.79
N ASN A 5 -8.91 -1.99 7.68
CA ASN A 5 -8.21 -2.60 6.56
C ASN A 5 -7.46 -3.90 6.90
N GLY A 6 -7.87 -4.58 7.99
CA GLY A 6 -7.35 -5.89 8.34
C GLY A 6 -6.07 -5.88 9.17
N LEU A 7 -5.62 -4.71 9.63
CA LEU A 7 -4.41 -4.57 10.45
C LEU A 7 -4.76 -4.46 11.93
N GLU A 8 -4.00 -5.14 12.79
CA GLU A 8 -4.23 -5.11 14.23
C GLU A 8 -3.97 -3.73 14.87
N LYS A 9 -3.10 -2.93 14.25
CA LYS A 9 -2.61 -1.65 14.75
C LYS A 9 -2.52 -0.61 13.64
N ASN A 10 -2.50 0.66 14.05
CA ASN A 10 -2.26 1.77 13.14
C ASN A 10 -0.90 1.61 12.46
N SER A 11 -0.90 1.64 11.13
CA SER A 11 0.27 1.36 10.29
C SER A 11 0.36 2.34 9.12
N ALA A 12 1.52 2.39 8.49
CA ALA A 12 1.83 3.21 7.32
C ALA A 12 2.26 2.35 6.13
N ILE A 13 2.02 2.83 4.91
CA ILE A 13 2.52 2.22 3.65
C ILE A 13 3.82 2.94 3.28
N LEU A 14 4.90 2.17 3.11
CA LEU A 14 6.21 2.69 2.70
C LEU A 14 6.35 2.60 1.19
N VAL A 15 5.99 3.69 0.50
CA VAL A 15 5.94 3.77 -0.98
C VAL A 15 7.36 3.72 -1.59
N ASP A 16 8.37 4.17 -0.87
CA ASP A 16 9.78 4.06 -1.22
C ASP A 16 10.30 2.61 -1.22
N GLN A 17 9.57 1.68 -0.61
CA GLN A 17 9.92 0.25 -0.51
C GLN A 17 9.14 -0.64 -1.50
N ILE A 18 8.60 -0.05 -2.59
CA ILE A 18 7.89 -0.81 -3.63
C ILE A 18 8.84 -1.83 -4.29
N ARG A 19 8.36 -3.06 -4.42
CA ARG A 19 9.08 -4.18 -5.03
C ARG A 19 8.15 -5.03 -5.89
N ALA A 20 8.65 -5.47 -7.04
CA ALA A 20 8.01 -6.55 -7.77
C ALA A 20 8.23 -7.87 -7.02
N ILE A 21 7.16 -8.62 -6.79
CA ILE A 21 7.21 -9.95 -6.16
C ILE A 21 6.48 -10.96 -7.02
N ASP A 22 6.92 -12.21 -6.96
CA ASP A 22 6.18 -13.34 -7.53
C ASP A 22 4.94 -13.65 -6.65
N ASN A 23 3.84 -14.04 -7.29
CA ASN A 23 2.60 -14.46 -6.63
C ASN A 23 2.82 -15.61 -5.64
N LEU A 24 3.82 -16.48 -5.87
CA LEU A 24 4.19 -17.55 -4.93
C LEU A 24 4.63 -17.03 -3.55
N LYS A 25 5.02 -15.75 -3.43
CA LYS A 25 5.37 -15.12 -2.15
C LYS A 25 4.16 -14.59 -1.38
N MET A 26 2.96 -14.62 -1.96
CA MET A 26 1.74 -14.14 -1.32
C MET A 26 1.15 -15.24 -0.42
N ILE A 27 1.19 -15.02 0.90
CA ILE A 27 0.76 -16.02 1.89
C ILE A 27 -0.75 -15.96 2.13
N THR A 28 -1.29 -14.77 2.42
CA THR A 28 -2.69 -14.59 2.81
C THR A 28 -3.15 -13.16 2.52
N HIS A 29 -4.41 -12.99 2.12
CA HIS A 29 -5.04 -11.69 1.98
C HIS A 29 -5.51 -11.17 3.34
N LEU A 30 -4.93 -10.05 3.81
CA LEU A 30 -5.26 -9.46 5.11
C LEU A 30 -6.47 -8.51 5.07
N GLY A 31 -6.67 -7.82 3.94
CA GLY A 31 -7.69 -6.78 3.79
C GLY A 31 -7.38 -5.85 2.61
N SER A 32 -8.17 -4.79 2.48
CA SER A 32 -8.10 -3.85 1.35
C SER A 32 -7.92 -2.41 1.82
N LEU A 33 -7.27 -1.58 0.99
CA LEU A 33 -7.13 -0.16 1.25
C LEU A 33 -8.43 0.58 0.90
N GLU A 34 -8.93 1.39 1.85
CA GLU A 34 -10.11 2.23 1.64
C GLU A 34 -9.90 3.25 0.50
N GLU A 35 -10.92 3.50 -0.30
CA GLU A 35 -10.88 4.37 -1.50
C GLU A 35 -10.38 5.78 -1.22
N LYS A 36 -10.70 6.35 -0.04
CA LYS A 36 -10.24 7.69 0.37
C LYS A 36 -8.72 7.86 0.40
N TYR A 37 -7.96 6.75 0.40
CA TYR A 37 -6.49 6.77 0.38
C TYR A 37 -5.90 6.54 -1.01
N HIS A 38 -6.70 6.26 -2.04
CA HIS A 38 -6.20 5.87 -3.35
C HIS A 38 -5.49 7.01 -4.08
N ASP A 39 -6.08 8.22 -4.09
CA ASP A 39 -5.45 9.40 -4.70
C ASP A 39 -4.14 9.76 -3.99
N GLN A 40 -4.12 9.70 -2.66
CA GLN A 40 -2.91 9.93 -1.87
C GLN A 40 -1.80 8.93 -2.20
N LEU A 41 -2.13 7.65 -2.36
CA LEU A 41 -1.18 6.60 -2.72
C LEU A 41 -0.64 6.81 -4.15
N LYS A 42 -1.52 7.15 -5.09
CA LYS A 42 -1.15 7.44 -6.48
C LYS A 42 -0.16 8.61 -6.56
N ASP A 43 -0.46 9.71 -5.89
CA ASP A 43 0.41 10.89 -5.87
C ASP A 43 1.77 10.59 -5.23
N ALA A 44 1.79 9.78 -4.17
CA ALA A 44 3.02 9.35 -3.53
C ALA A 44 3.89 8.49 -4.47
N ILE A 45 3.28 7.58 -5.24
CA ILE A 45 3.99 6.74 -6.22
C ILE A 45 4.59 7.60 -7.33
N ILE A 46 3.82 8.55 -7.90
CA ILE A 46 4.31 9.45 -8.95
C ILE A 46 5.55 10.21 -8.48
N LYS A 47 5.53 10.73 -7.25
CA LYS A 47 6.67 11.45 -6.65
C LYS A 47 7.89 10.57 -6.42
N VAL A 48 7.69 9.35 -5.89
CA VAL A 48 8.81 8.43 -5.60
C VAL A 48 9.47 7.92 -6.88
N LEU A 49 8.70 7.76 -7.96
CA LEU A 49 9.19 7.28 -9.24
C LEU A 49 9.60 8.41 -10.21
N ASP A 50 9.49 9.67 -9.79
CA ASP A 50 9.81 10.85 -10.60
C ASP A 50 9.13 10.85 -11.97
N LEU A 51 7.83 10.53 -11.98
CA LEU A 51 7.02 10.40 -13.21
C LEU A 51 6.32 11.70 -13.60
N SER A 52 6.76 12.85 -13.07
CA SER A 52 6.16 14.17 -13.29
C SER A 52 6.39 14.73 -14.69
#